data_AF-B0MZJ7-F1
#
_entry.id   AF-B0MZJ7-F1
#
_cell.length_a   1.000
_cell.length_b   1.000
_cell.length_c   1.000
_cell.angle_alpha   90.00
_cell.angle_beta   90.00
_cell.angle_gamma   90.00
#
_symmetry.space_group_name_H-M   'P 1'
#
loop_
_entity.id
_entity.type
_entity.pdbx_description
1 polymer ?
#
loop_
_entity_poly.entity_id
_entity_poly.type
_entity_poly.pdbx_seq_one_letter_code
_entity_poly.pdbx_strand_id
1 'polypeptide(L)'
;MDNIYQETVSAVENGARFKVDFQMRSLKVDGKYVIRNSSYEGVLGVPHCSEEEFFSKVEELYRRYKHSIPSERSESTSRRYFMALPERELSDDDMLYGERRDKSQIELELFILSQLLGGFKWNPEKFGRWFWQSKEDKDLVILRQWVEPNNNQSTI
;
A
#
# COMPACT_ATOMS: atom_id res chain seq x y z
N MET A 1 -12.33 -13.05 -14.89
CA MET A 1 -12.35 -11.59 -15.11
C MET A 1 -11.32 -11.05 -14.17
N ASP A 2 -10.18 -10.65 -14.72
CA ASP A 2 -9.15 -10.04 -13.90
C ASP A 2 -9.65 -8.66 -13.46
N ASN A 3 -9.26 -8.28 -12.25
CA ASN A 3 -9.69 -7.03 -11.61
C ASN A 3 -8.47 -6.10 -11.47
N ILE A 4 -8.72 -4.83 -11.16
CA ILE A 4 -7.65 -3.82 -11.09
C ILE A 4 -6.52 -4.26 -10.16
N TYR A 5 -6.85 -4.92 -9.03
CA TYR A 5 -5.85 -5.44 -8.10
C TYR A 5 -4.94 -6.48 -8.76
N GLN A 6 -5.51 -7.55 -9.32
CA GLN A 6 -4.77 -8.64 -9.96
C GLN A 6 -3.95 -8.14 -11.16
N GLU A 7 -4.57 -7.35 -12.04
CA GLU A 7 -3.89 -6.80 -13.22
C GLU A 7 -2.71 -5.92 -12.85
N THR A 8 -2.88 -5.07 -11.82
CA THR A 8 -1.80 -4.17 -11.37
C THR A 8 -0.65 -4.96 -10.73
N VAL A 9 -0.95 -5.92 -9.86
CA VAL A 9 0.09 -6.76 -9.22
C VAL A 9 0.86 -7.54 -10.27
N SER A 10 0.17 -8.16 -11.23
CA SER A 10 0.82 -8.87 -12.34
C SER A 10 1.63 -7.94 -13.24
N ALA A 11 1.16 -6.73 -13.53
CA ALA A 11 1.94 -5.76 -14.31
C ALA A 11 3.24 -5.38 -13.61
N VAL A 12 3.20 -5.11 -12.30
CA VAL A 12 4.39 -4.77 -11.50
C VAL A 12 5.33 -5.96 -11.35
N GLU A 13 4.82 -7.16 -11.16
CA GLU A 13 5.61 -8.40 -11.17
C GLU A 13 6.37 -8.56 -12.50
N ASN A 14 5.73 -8.20 -13.61
CA ASN A 14 6.35 -8.15 -14.95
C ASN A 14 7.20 -6.89 -15.21
N GLY A 15 7.39 -6.03 -14.21
CA GLY A 15 8.34 -4.93 -14.24
C GLY A 15 7.76 -3.56 -14.57
N ALA A 16 6.43 -3.40 -14.57
CA ALA A 16 5.81 -2.08 -14.67
C ALA A 16 6.17 -1.20 -13.47
N ARG A 17 6.35 0.10 -13.70
CA ARG A 17 6.53 1.07 -12.62
C ARG A 17 5.18 1.50 -12.10
N PHE A 18 5.05 1.69 -10.79
CA PHE A 18 3.81 2.18 -10.20
C PHE A 18 4.03 3.39 -9.31
N LYS A 19 2.93 4.09 -9.03
CA LYS A 19 2.88 5.13 -8.00
C LYS A 19 1.48 5.16 -7.39
N VAL A 20 1.40 4.91 -6.09
CA VAL A 20 0.18 5.10 -5.30
C VAL A 20 0.22 6.48 -4.63
N ASP A 21 -0.93 7.14 -4.60
CA ASP A 21 -1.15 8.35 -3.82
C ASP A 21 -2.41 8.14 -2.97
N PHE A 22 -2.23 7.93 -1.68
CA PHE A 22 -3.37 7.74 -0.78
C PHE A 22 -4.24 8.97 -0.69
N GLN A 23 -3.67 10.18 -0.59
CA GLN A 23 -4.46 11.40 -0.37
C GLN A 23 -5.30 11.75 -1.59
N MET A 24 -4.70 11.67 -2.78
CA MET A 24 -5.41 11.87 -4.05
C MET A 24 -6.18 10.64 -4.51
N ARG A 25 -6.20 9.54 -3.74
CA ARG A 25 -6.88 8.29 -4.10
C ARG A 25 -6.56 7.86 -5.53
N SER A 26 -5.28 7.79 -5.86
CA SER A 26 -4.82 7.61 -7.23
C SER A 26 -3.76 6.51 -7.34
N LEU A 27 -3.79 5.79 -8.46
CA LEU A 27 -2.83 4.78 -8.85
C LEU A 27 -2.38 5.08 -10.29
N LYS A 28 -1.07 5.16 -10.49
CA LYS A 28 -0.46 5.12 -11.82
C LYS A 28 0.32 3.83 -12.03
N VAL A 29 0.21 3.28 -13.23
CA VAL A 29 1.03 2.17 -13.72
C VAL A 29 1.64 2.61 -15.06
N ASP A 30 2.96 2.54 -15.17
CA ASP A 30 3.78 3.06 -16.29
C ASP A 30 3.39 4.50 -16.70
N GLY A 31 3.15 5.33 -15.68
CA GLY A 31 2.80 6.75 -15.85
C GLY A 31 1.34 7.02 -16.26
N LYS A 32 0.57 5.98 -16.61
CA LYS A 32 -0.86 6.07 -16.95
C LYS A 32 -1.72 5.91 -15.70
N TYR A 33 -2.82 6.66 -15.60
CA TYR A 33 -3.75 6.51 -14.51
C TYR A 33 -4.59 5.25 -14.68
N VAL A 34 -4.55 4.39 -13.66
CA VAL A 34 -5.50 3.28 -13.49
C VAL A 34 -6.62 3.70 -12.55
N ILE A 35 -6.27 4.45 -11.49
CA ILE A 35 -7.22 5.11 -10.59
C ILE A 35 -6.84 6.59 -10.50
N ARG A 36 -7.80 7.49 -10.68
CA ARG A 36 -7.58 8.94 -10.64
C ARG A 36 -8.62 9.63 -9.78
N ASN A 37 -8.20 10.22 -8.66
CA ASN A 37 -9.07 10.98 -7.77
C ASN A 37 -10.35 10.19 -7.40
N SER A 38 -10.16 8.94 -6.96
CA SER A 38 -11.24 7.99 -6.65
C SER A 38 -12.05 7.45 -7.84
N SER A 39 -11.81 7.93 -9.07
CA SER A 39 -12.46 7.42 -10.28
C SER A 39 -11.62 6.33 -10.93
N TYR A 40 -12.27 5.23 -11.33
CA TYR A 40 -11.69 4.10 -12.04
C TYR A 40 -12.78 3.36 -12.81
N GLU A 41 -12.39 2.58 -13.82
CA GLU A 41 -13.28 1.71 -14.57
C GLU A 41 -13.10 0.25 -14.15
N GLY A 42 -14.17 -0.53 -14.17
CA GLY A 42 -14.15 -1.95 -13.76
C GLY A 42 -14.30 -2.16 -12.25
N VAL A 43 -13.76 -3.26 -11.76
CA VAL A 43 -13.86 -3.68 -10.35
C VAL A 43 -12.48 -3.68 -9.69
N LEU A 44 -12.40 -3.20 -8.45
CA LEU A 44 -11.13 -3.21 -7.70
C LEU A 44 -10.62 -4.62 -7.43
N GLY A 45 -11.52 -5.55 -7.12
CA GLY A 45 -11.17 -6.95 -6.81
C GLY A 45 -10.71 -7.22 -5.39
N VAL A 46 -10.79 -6.22 -4.51
CA VAL A 46 -10.50 -6.36 -3.09
C VAL A 46 -11.83 -6.26 -2.33
N PRO A 47 -12.22 -7.28 -1.53
CA PRO A 47 -13.45 -7.23 -0.74
C PRO A 47 -13.35 -6.19 0.37
N HIS A 48 -14.48 -5.62 0.78
CA HIS A 48 -14.52 -4.78 1.98
C HIS A 48 -14.20 -5.61 3.22
N CYS A 49 -13.35 -5.07 4.07
CA CYS A 49 -12.98 -5.70 5.33
C CYS A 49 -13.51 -4.88 6.51
N SER A 50 -13.75 -5.55 7.64
CA SER A 50 -13.91 -4.90 8.93
C SER A 50 -12.63 -4.18 9.37
N GLU A 51 -12.72 -3.34 10.41
CA GLU A 51 -11.56 -2.63 10.97
C GLU A 51 -10.44 -3.60 11.41
N GLU A 52 -10.81 -4.70 12.07
CA GLU A 52 -9.86 -5.69 12.58
C GLU A 52 -9.19 -6.46 11.45
N GLU A 53 -9.97 -6.90 10.44
CA GLU A 53 -9.44 -7.56 9.24
C GLU A 53 -8.54 -6.64 8.43
N PHE A 54 -8.87 -5.34 8.34
CA PHE A 54 -8.04 -4.35 7.66
C PHE A 54 -6.63 -4.30 8.26
N PHE A 55 -6.52 -4.07 9.57
CA PHE A 55 -5.20 -3.96 10.21
C PHE A 55 -4.46 -5.29 10.21
N SER A 56 -5.14 -6.40 10.47
CA SER A 56 -4.53 -7.73 10.40
C SER A 56 -3.96 -8.02 9.01
N LYS A 57 -4.68 -7.67 7.95
CA LYS A 57 -4.20 -7.86 6.57
C LYS A 57 -3.06 -6.90 6.25
N VAL A 58 -3.13 -5.64 6.67
CA VAL A 58 -2.03 -4.67 6.48
C VAL A 58 -0.75 -5.16 7.18
N GLU A 59 -0.84 -5.70 8.39
CA GLU A 59 0.31 -6.28 9.10
C GLU A 59 0.90 -7.48 8.36
N GLU A 60 0.05 -8.38 7.85
CA GLU A 60 0.49 -9.52 7.04
C GLU A 60 1.22 -9.08 5.76
N LEU A 61 0.63 -8.15 5.01
CA LEU A 61 1.22 -7.60 3.78
C LEU A 61 2.51 -6.83 4.05
N TYR A 62 2.52 -6.04 5.13
CA TYR A 62 3.68 -5.27 5.52
C TYR A 62 4.85 -6.17 5.92
N ARG A 63 4.61 -7.24 6.68
CA ARG A 63 5.65 -8.20 7.02
C ARG A 63 6.29 -8.82 5.77
N ARG A 64 5.47 -9.20 4.77
CA ARG A 64 5.99 -9.69 3.48
C ARG A 64 6.83 -8.62 2.76
N TYR A 65 6.36 -7.38 2.70
CA TYR A 65 7.10 -6.28 2.11
C TYR A 65 8.40 -5.95 2.88
N LYS A 66 8.37 -5.93 4.20
CA LYS A 66 9.53 -5.57 5.04
C LYS A 66 10.70 -6.54 4.82
N HIS A 67 10.40 -7.82 4.61
CA HIS A 67 11.36 -8.89 4.35
C HIS A 67 11.56 -9.20 2.86
N SER A 68 11.02 -8.38 1.96
CA SER A 68 11.10 -8.62 0.52
C SER A 68 12.47 -8.29 -0.08
N ILE A 69 12.81 -8.96 -1.18
CA ILE A 69 14.10 -8.83 -1.85
C ILE A 69 14.19 -7.51 -2.63
N PRO A 70 15.17 -6.63 -2.34
CA PRO A 70 15.37 -5.42 -3.12
C PRO A 70 15.70 -5.74 -4.57
N SER A 71 15.33 -4.81 -5.44
CA SER A 71 15.90 -4.67 -6.77
C SER A 71 16.48 -3.27 -6.94
N GLU A 72 17.39 -3.09 -7.90
CA GLU A 72 17.89 -1.76 -8.29
C GLU A 72 16.76 -0.76 -8.52
N ARG A 73 15.64 -1.23 -9.09
CA ARG A 73 14.44 -0.43 -9.33
C ARG A 73 13.82 0.05 -8.04
N SER A 74 13.55 -0.86 -7.10
CA SER A 74 13.00 -0.47 -5.81
C SER A 74 13.92 0.48 -5.06
N GLU A 75 15.24 0.24 -5.08
CA GLU A 75 16.25 1.06 -4.41
C GLU A 75 16.37 2.47 -5.01
N SER A 76 16.12 2.63 -6.31
CA SER A 76 16.08 3.94 -6.97
C SER A 76 14.86 4.81 -6.60
N THR A 77 13.87 4.25 -5.89
CA THR A 77 12.60 4.94 -5.61
C THR A 77 12.71 5.76 -4.32
N SER A 78 12.72 7.09 -4.44
CA SER A 78 13.00 8.02 -3.33
C SER A 78 11.85 8.27 -2.35
N ARG A 79 10.63 7.85 -2.67
CA ARG A 79 9.44 8.07 -1.83
C ARG A 79 8.72 6.74 -1.58
N ARG A 80 8.87 6.20 -0.38
CA ARG A 80 8.16 5.01 0.10
C ARG A 80 7.30 5.42 1.29
N TYR A 81 6.09 4.88 1.38
CA TYR A 81 5.26 5.05 2.57
C TYR A 81 5.77 4.22 3.75
N PHE A 82 6.37 3.07 3.44
CA PHE A 82 6.75 2.04 4.40
C PHE A 82 8.22 1.68 4.26
N MET A 83 8.86 1.39 5.39
CA MET A 83 10.24 0.93 5.44
C MET A 83 10.33 -0.57 5.18
N ALA A 84 11.35 -1.00 4.46
CA ALA A 84 11.71 -2.40 4.30
C ALA A 84 13.17 -2.59 4.68
N LEU A 85 13.54 -3.79 5.10
CA LEU A 85 14.92 -4.10 5.48
C LEU A 85 15.83 -3.94 4.27
N PRO A 86 17.04 -3.36 4.41
CA PRO A 86 18.05 -3.44 3.37
C PRO A 86 18.49 -4.89 3.19
N GLU A 87 19.06 -5.21 2.02
CA GLU A 87 19.49 -6.58 1.67
C GLU A 87 20.36 -7.24 2.75
N ARG A 88 21.28 -6.47 3.33
CA ARG A 88 22.21 -6.93 4.38
C ARG A 88 21.55 -7.34 5.70
N GLU A 89 20.30 -6.95 5.91
CA GLU A 89 19.51 -7.24 7.12
C GLU A 89 18.46 -8.33 6.87
N LEU A 90 18.41 -8.88 5.65
CA LEU A 90 17.57 -10.03 5.32
C LEU A 90 18.18 -11.33 5.85
N SER A 91 17.31 -12.25 6.29
CA SER A 91 17.74 -13.59 6.69
C SER A 91 18.01 -14.48 5.47
N ASP A 92 18.73 -15.58 5.66
CA ASP A 92 18.96 -16.56 4.58
C ASP A 92 17.64 -17.12 4.01
N ASP A 93 16.64 -17.32 4.85
CA ASP A 93 15.30 -17.76 4.44
C ASP A 93 14.61 -16.70 3.60
N ASP A 94 14.72 -15.42 3.98
CA ASP A 94 14.21 -14.30 3.17
C ASP A 94 14.91 -14.30 1.81
N MET A 95 16.23 -14.45 1.77
CA MET A 95 17.01 -14.47 0.52
C MET A 95 16.65 -15.65 -0.41
N LEU A 96 16.27 -16.80 0.15
CA LEU A 96 15.95 -18.00 -0.61
C LEU A 96 14.49 -18.06 -1.09
N TYR A 97 13.55 -17.57 -0.29
CA TYR A 97 12.10 -17.71 -0.53
C TYR A 97 11.34 -16.39 -0.62
N GLY A 98 12.00 -15.27 -0.43
CA GLY A 98 11.40 -13.94 -0.37
C GLY A 98 10.81 -13.49 -1.70
N GLU A 99 9.70 -12.77 -1.60
CA GLU A 99 9.08 -12.12 -2.76
C GLU A 99 9.87 -10.88 -3.21
N ARG A 100 9.68 -10.49 -4.47
CA ARG A 100 10.26 -9.24 -4.98
C ARG A 100 9.61 -8.03 -4.32
N ARG A 101 10.43 -7.06 -3.93
CA ARG A 101 10.00 -5.86 -3.19
C ARG A 101 8.96 -5.01 -3.89
N ASP A 102 9.09 -4.82 -5.18
CA ASP A 102 8.13 -4.06 -5.98
C ASP A 102 6.74 -4.70 -5.96
N LYS A 103 6.66 -6.03 -6.12
CA LYS A 103 5.42 -6.80 -6.02
C LYS A 103 4.80 -6.69 -4.61
N SER A 104 5.56 -6.98 -3.55
CA SER A 104 5.01 -6.93 -2.19
C SER A 104 4.62 -5.50 -1.79
N GLN A 105 5.32 -4.48 -2.30
CA GLN A 105 4.98 -3.08 -2.07
C GLN A 105 3.64 -2.72 -2.71
N ILE A 106 3.42 -3.05 -3.99
CA ILE A 106 2.16 -2.74 -4.64
C ILE A 106 1.00 -3.52 -4.03
N GLU A 107 1.20 -4.78 -3.61
CA GLU A 107 0.17 -5.56 -2.92
C GLU A 107 -0.31 -4.86 -1.64
N LEU A 108 0.64 -4.37 -0.82
CA LEU A 108 0.37 -3.62 0.40
C LEU A 108 -0.31 -2.28 0.11
N GLU A 109 0.29 -1.45 -0.74
CA GLU A 109 -0.19 -0.10 -0.99
C GLU A 109 -1.55 -0.11 -1.73
N LEU A 110 -1.73 -0.99 -2.71
CA LEU A 110 -3.00 -1.10 -3.44
C LEU A 110 -4.11 -1.70 -2.57
N PHE A 111 -3.80 -2.62 -1.66
CA PHE A 111 -4.77 -3.10 -0.69
C PHE A 111 -5.29 -1.95 0.17
N ILE A 112 -4.39 -1.16 0.76
CA ILE A 112 -4.76 0.01 1.57
C ILE A 112 -5.60 0.97 0.73
N LEU A 113 -5.12 1.37 -0.47
CA LEU A 113 -5.85 2.27 -1.35
C LEU A 113 -7.26 1.76 -1.66
N SER A 114 -7.41 0.45 -1.92
CA SER A 114 -8.70 -0.17 -2.22
C SER A 114 -9.69 -0.05 -1.05
N GLN A 115 -9.22 -0.25 0.19
CA GLN A 115 -10.06 -0.08 1.38
C GLN A 115 -10.43 1.39 1.60
N LEU A 116 -9.52 2.31 1.31
CA LEU A 116 -9.80 3.76 1.36
C LEU A 116 -10.83 4.18 0.31
N LEU A 117 -10.79 3.61 -0.90
CA LEU A 117 -11.81 3.81 -1.94
C LEU A 117 -13.14 3.18 -1.54
N GLY A 118 -13.08 2.07 -0.81
CA GLY A 118 -14.23 1.37 -0.26
C GLY A 118 -14.87 2.04 0.97
N GLY A 119 -14.39 3.22 1.38
CA GLY A 119 -15.01 4.01 2.44
C GLY A 119 -14.55 3.67 3.85
N PHE A 120 -13.37 3.07 4.03
CA PHE A 120 -12.75 2.90 5.35
C PHE A 120 -12.71 4.22 6.12
N LYS A 121 -13.20 4.24 7.35
CA LYS A 121 -13.31 5.43 8.21
C LYS A 121 -12.33 5.37 9.36
N TRP A 122 -11.82 6.53 9.77
CA TRP A 122 -10.91 6.60 10.91
C TRP A 122 -11.70 6.60 12.23
N ASN A 123 -11.32 5.75 13.17
CA ASN A 123 -11.84 5.76 14.53
C ASN A 123 -10.77 6.32 15.50
N PRO A 124 -10.89 7.58 15.98
CA PRO A 124 -9.88 8.18 16.85
C PRO A 124 -9.70 7.48 18.20
N GLU A 125 -10.76 6.83 18.72
CA GLU A 125 -10.72 6.16 20.02
C GLU A 125 -9.94 4.84 19.94
N LYS A 126 -10.08 4.10 18.83
CA LYS A 126 -9.39 2.83 18.62
C LYS A 126 -7.99 3.00 18.03
N PHE A 127 -7.82 3.95 17.10
CA PHE A 127 -6.63 4.04 16.26
C PHE A 127 -5.69 5.19 16.65
N GLY A 128 -6.12 6.03 17.59
CA GLY A 128 -5.41 7.24 17.98
C GLY A 128 -5.81 8.46 17.13
N ARG A 129 -5.39 9.64 17.58
CA ARG A 129 -5.85 10.91 17.01
C ARG A 129 -5.26 11.23 15.63
N TRP A 130 -4.04 10.79 15.38
CA TRP A 130 -3.22 11.24 14.24
C TRP A 130 -2.67 10.10 13.40
N PHE A 131 -2.32 8.99 14.02
CA PHE A 131 -1.80 7.81 13.35
C PHE A 131 -2.07 6.58 14.22
N TRP A 132 -2.13 5.44 13.54
CA TRP A 132 -2.10 4.13 14.14
C TRP A 132 -0.71 3.55 13.91
N GLN A 133 -0.17 2.87 14.91
CA GLN A 133 1.09 2.14 14.83
C GLN A 133 0.84 0.70 15.26
N SER A 134 1.37 -0.26 14.50
CA SER A 134 1.22 -1.66 14.85
C SER A 134 1.83 -1.97 16.22
N LYS A 135 1.21 -2.93 16.92
CA LYS A 135 1.74 -3.44 18.18
C LYS A 135 2.90 -4.40 17.94
N GLU A 136 2.84 -5.17 16.87
CA GLU A 136 3.82 -6.19 16.48
C GLU A 136 5.05 -5.58 15.78
N ASP A 137 4.85 -4.56 14.92
CA ASP A 137 5.94 -3.90 14.20
C ASP A 137 5.84 -2.37 14.27
N LYS A 138 6.78 -1.73 14.96
CA LYS A 138 6.76 -0.28 15.20
C LYS A 138 7.05 0.56 13.96
N ASP A 139 7.63 -0.04 12.92
CA ASP A 139 7.88 0.67 11.66
C ASP A 139 6.60 0.78 10.82
N LEU A 140 5.57 -0.03 11.11
CA LEU A 140 4.28 0.06 10.45
C LEU A 140 3.42 1.15 11.08
N VAL A 141 3.27 2.25 10.33
CA VAL A 141 2.45 3.39 10.72
C VAL A 141 1.43 3.71 9.62
N ILE A 142 0.16 3.84 9.98
CA ILE A 142 -0.90 4.33 9.11
C ILE A 142 -1.31 5.73 9.58
N LEU A 143 -1.15 6.73 8.71
CA LEU A 143 -1.50 8.10 9.05
C LEU A 143 -3.00 8.36 8.83
N ARG A 144 -3.63 9.04 9.79
CA ARG A 144 -5.02 9.47 9.65
C ARG A 144 -5.23 10.31 8.39
N GLN A 145 -4.27 11.16 8.03
CA GLN A 145 -4.35 12.00 6.83
C GLN A 145 -4.47 11.19 5.53
N TRP A 146 -4.02 9.93 5.51
CA TRP A 146 -4.24 9.06 4.34
C TRP A 146 -5.70 8.65 4.24
N VAL A 147 -6.35 8.39 5.37
CA VAL A 147 -7.75 7.96 5.45
C VAL A 147 -8.71 9.14 5.32
N GLU A 148 -8.48 10.19 6.08
CA GLU A 148 -9.24 11.43 6.10
C GLU A 148 -8.30 12.56 5.73
N PRO A 149 -8.03 12.77 4.42
CA PRO A 149 -7.22 13.90 4.02
C PRO A 149 -7.93 15.18 4.46
N ASN A 150 -7.23 16.02 5.21
CA ASN A 150 -7.67 17.37 5.49
C ASN A 150 -7.69 18.13 4.15
N ASN A 151 -8.81 18.07 3.44
CA ASN A 151 -9.05 18.93 2.29
C ASN A 151 -9.23 20.35 2.81
N ASN A 152 -8.12 21.02 3.17
CA ASN A 152 -8.03 22.46 3.04
C ASN A 152 -8.00 22.77 1.53
N GLN A 153 -9.08 22.46 0.82
CA GLN A 153 -9.47 23.27 -0.33
C GLN A 153 -9.95 24.57 0.29
N SER A 154 -9.01 25.49 0.50
CA SER A 154 -9.33 26.89 0.58
C SER A 154 -10.13 27.22 -0.67
N THR A 155 -11.43 27.41 -0.51
CA THR A 155 -12.23 28.21 -1.42
C THR A 155 -11.52 29.55 -1.52
N ILE A 156 -10.84 29.79 -2.65
CA ILE A 156 -10.44 31.13 -3.09
C ILE A 156 -11.44 31.51 -4.18
#